data_AF-A0A522W170-F1
#
_entry.id   AF-A0A522W170-F1
#
_cell.length_a   1.000
_cell.length_b   1.000
_cell.length_c   1.000
_cell.angle_alpha   90.00
_cell.angle_beta   90.00
_cell.angle_gamma   90.00
#
_symmetry.space_group_name_H-M   'P 1'
#
loop_
_entity.id
_entity.type
_entity.pdbx_description
1 polymer ?
#
loop_
_entity_poly.entity_id
_entity_poly.type
_entity_poly.pdbx_seq_one_letter_code
_entity_poly.pdbx_strand_id
1 'polypeptide(L)' 'MRVRKVCAQCGSDDIVCPSLAVWDIEQQEWMFDLQFDPEYCRDCESFDINDVEIEDEEDGDAEELSE' A
#
# COMPACT_ATOMS: atom_id res chain seq x y z
N MET A 1 10.84 -6.21 -7.74
CA MET A 1 11.03 -4.83 -7.25
C MET A 1 9.78 -4.42 -6.49
N ARG A 2 9.84 -4.51 -5.17
CA ARG A 2 8.80 -4.02 -4.28
C ARG A 2 9.27 -2.67 -3.69
N VAL A 3 8.33 -1.77 -3.42
CA VAL A 3 8.61 -0.48 -2.79
C VAL A 3 7.74 -0.31 -1.55
N ARG A 4 8.29 0.33 -0.52
CA ARG A 4 7.57 0.82 0.65
C ARG A 4 7.35 2.32 0.50
N LYS A 5 6.12 2.79 0.64
CA LYS A 5 5.78 4.22 0.64
C LYS A 5 5.98 4.80 2.02
N VAL A 6 6.70 5.91 2.12
CA VAL A 6 7.03 6.54 3.40
C VAL A 6 6.87 8.05 3.29
N CYS A 7 6.23 8.66 4.28
CA CYS A 7 6.08 10.11 4.35
C CYS A 7 7.42 10.80 4.57
N ALA A 8 7.76 11.75 3.70
CA ALA A 8 9.00 12.53 3.80
C ALA A 8 9.02 13.46 5.02
N GLN A 9 7.85 13.81 5.57
CA GLN A 9 7.73 14.78 6.67
C GLN A 9 7.83 14.11 8.05
N CYS A 10 7.12 13.01 8.28
CA CYS A 10 7.08 12.34 9.59
C CYS A 10 7.74 10.96 9.62
N GLY A 11 8.09 10.38 8.47
CA GLY A 11 8.68 9.05 8.36
C GLY A 11 7.71 7.88 8.54
N SER A 12 6.40 8.15 8.69
CA SER A 12 5.37 7.10 8.76
C SER A 12 5.16 6.42 7.41
N ASP A 13 4.75 5.16 7.44
CA ASP A 13 4.33 4.38 6.28
C ASP A 13 2.80 4.15 6.23
N ASP A 14 2.02 4.80 7.10
CA ASP A 14 0.55 4.85 7.00
C ASP A 14 0.14 5.80 5.86
N ILE A 15 0.31 5.32 4.64
CA ILE A 15 0.01 6.04 3.40
C ILE A 15 -1.33 5.58 2.84
N VAL A 16 -2.19 6.54 2.52
CA VAL A 16 -3.55 6.32 2.03
C VAL A 16 -3.69 6.95 0.67
N CYS A 17 -4.30 6.23 -0.26
CA CYS A 17 -4.67 6.72 -1.58
C CYS A 17 -6.20 6.79 -1.67
N PRO A 18 -6.81 7.98 -1.63
CA PRO A 18 -8.25 8.12 -1.86
C PRO A 18 -8.59 7.67 -3.29
N SER A 19 -9.64 6.86 -3.42
CA SER A 19 -10.09 6.35 -4.70
C SER A 19 -11.62 6.39 -4.76
N LEU A 20 -12.16 6.59 -5.97
CA LEU A 20 -13.59 6.47 -6.20
C LEU A 20 -13.94 4.98 -6.30
N ALA A 21 -14.85 4.54 -5.44
CA ALA A 21 -15.48 3.24 -5.55
C ALA A 21 -16.85 3.37 -6.22
N VAL A 22 -17.14 2.51 -7.20
CA VAL A 22 -18.44 2.39 -7.86
C VAL A 22 -19.05 1.04 -7.51
N TRP A 23 -20.38 1.00 -7.33
CA TRP A 23 -21.08 -0.24 -7.05
C TRP A 23 -21.41 -0.97 -8.35
N ASP A 24 -20.86 -2.18 -8.53
CA ASP A 24 -21.19 -3.06 -9.64
C ASP A 24 -22.44 -3.88 -9.28
N ILE A 25 -23.52 -3.68 -10.04
CA ILE A 25 -24.80 -4.36 -9.79
C ILE A 25 -24.75 -5.84 -10.21
N GLU A 26 -23.99 -6.19 -11.24
CA GLU A 26 -23.93 -7.57 -11.73
C GLU A 26 -23.09 -8.44 -10.80
N GLN A 27 -21.96 -7.90 -10.32
CA GLN A 27 -21.03 -8.59 -9.41
C GLN A 27 -21.40 -8.41 -7.94
N GLN A 28 -22.29 -7.44 -7.61
CA GLN A 28 -22.71 -7.10 -6.24
C GLN A 28 -21.53 -6.75 -5.33
N GLU A 29 -20.58 -5.97 -5.86
CA GLU A 29 -19.38 -5.56 -5.15
C GLU A 29 -18.97 -4.12 -5.46
N TRP A 30 -18.14 -3.54 -4.59
CA TRP A 30 -17.51 -2.25 -4.82
C TRP A 30 -16.27 -2.42 -5.68
N MET A 31 -16.24 -1.74 -6.82
CA MET A 31 -15.12 -1.71 -7.75
C MET A 31 -14.39 -0.38 -7.60
N PHE A 32 -13.06 -0.40 -7.52
CA PHE A 32 -12.26 0.82 -7.58
C PHE A 32 -12.08 1.21 -9.04
N ASP A 33 -12.65 2.35 -9.42
CA ASP A 33 -12.70 2.78 -10.83
C ASP A 33 -11.49 3.67 -11.16
N LEU A 34 -11.31 4.76 -10.42
CA LEU A 34 -10.29 5.77 -10.67
C LEU A 34 -9.77 6.40 -9.38
N GLN A 35 -8.45 6.60 -9.33
CA GLN A 35 -7.80 7.44 -8.34
C GLN A 35 -8.13 8.91 -8.64
N PHE A 36 -8.82 9.58 -7.71
CA PHE A 36 -9.20 10.98 -7.86
C PHE A 36 -8.18 11.93 -7.23
N ASP A 37 -7.60 11.52 -6.10
CA ASP A 37 -6.68 12.34 -5.31
C ASP A 37 -5.31 11.66 -5.15
N PRO A 38 -4.24 12.45 -4.98
CA PRO A 38 -2.93 11.91 -4.68
C PRO A 38 -2.92 11.18 -3.33
N GLU A 39 -1.97 10.26 -3.20
CA GLU A 39 -1.68 9.61 -1.92
C GLU A 39 -1.18 10.61 -0.87
N TYR A 40 -1.49 10.33 0.38
CA TYR A 40 -1.15 11.18 1.51
C TYR A 40 -0.86 10.36 2.76
N CYS A 41 -0.12 10.95 3.69
CA CYS A 41 0.18 10.37 4.99
C CYS A 41 -1.01 10.56 5.94
N ARG A 42 -1.55 9.48 6.50
CA ARG A 42 -2.69 9.55 7.44
C ARG A 42 -2.32 10.27 8.73
N ASP A 43 -1.06 10.19 9.15
CA ASP A 43 -0.62 10.72 10.46
C ASP A 43 -0.39 12.23 10.46
N CYS A 44 0.10 12.80 9.36
CA CYS A 44 0.44 14.23 9.29
C CYS A 44 -0.21 14.97 8.12
N GLU A 45 -1.06 14.29 7.34
CA GLU A 45 -1.82 14.84 6.22
C GLU A 45 -0.96 15.42 5.08
N SER A 46 0.34 15.12 5.06
CA SER A 46 1.25 15.52 3.99
C SER A 46 1.10 14.64 2.74
N PHE A 47 1.23 15.26 1.57
CA PHE A 47 1.27 14.60 0.25
C PHE A 47 2.70 14.30 -0.23
N ASP A 48 3.71 14.61 0.60
CA ASP A 48 5.12 14.40 0.28
C ASP A 48 5.54 12.96 0.65
N ILE A 49 5.46 12.06 -0.33
CA ILE A 49 5.65 10.61 -0.18
C ILE A 49 6.85 10.14 -1.01
N ASN A 50 7.73 9.37 -0.39
CA ASN A 50 8.88 8.73 -1.03
C ASN A 50 8.65 7.23 -1.21
N ASP A 51 9.13 6.69 -2.33
CA ASP A 51 9.25 5.24 -2.53
C ASP A 51 10.64 4.78 -2.06
N VAL A 52 10.66 3.80 -1.15
CA VAL A 52 11.89 3.16 -0.67
C VAL A 52 11.92 1.73 -1.19
N GLU A 53 12.97 1.37 -1.93
CA GLU A 53 13.15 0.00 -2.42
C GLU A 53 13.30 -0.97 -1.24
N ILE A 54 12.62 -2.12 -1.32
CA ILE A 54 12.75 -3.20 -0.35
C ILE A 54 13.27 -4.45 -1.06
N GLU A 55 14.32 -5.04 -0.48
CA GLU A 55 14.90 -6.29 -0.94
C GLU A 55 13.93 -7.44 -0.66
N ASP A 56 13.78 -8.34 -1.62
CA ASP A 56 13.04 -9.57 -1.43
C ASP A 56 13.87 -10.48 -0.50
N GLU A 57 13.48 -10.63 0.76
CA GLU A 57 14.03 -11.69 1.61
C GLU A 57 13.67 -13.03 0.95
N GLU A 58 14.68 -13.77 0.45
CA GLU A 58 14.48 -15.12 -0.07
C GLU A 58 13.84 -15.96 1.04
N ASP A 59 12.61 -16.43 0.79
CA ASP A 59 11.90 -17.38 1.64
C ASP A 59 12.86 -18.50 2.07
N GLY A 60 13.36 -18.41 3.30
CA GLY A 60 14.18 -19.45 3.89
C GLY A 60 13.32 -20.71 4.01
N ASP A 61 13.66 -21.73 3.23
CA ASP A 61 13.17 -23.10 3.30
C ASP A 61 12.75 -23.47 4.73
N ALA A 62 11.45 -23.61 4.93
CA ALA A 62 10.89 -24.24 6.12
C ALA A 62 11.19 -25.74 6.03
N GLU A 63 12.43 -26.14 6.35
CA GLU A 63 12.76 -27.52 6.66
C GLU A 63 12.11 -27.84 8.03
N GLU A 64 10.84 -28.27 7.99
CA GLU A 64 10.19 -28.97 9.10
C GLU A 64 10.91 -30.31 9.33
N LEU A 65 11.97 -30.30 10.14
CA LEU A 65 12.52 -31.52 10.74
C LEU A 65 11.59 -31.96 11.87
N SER A 66 10.77 -32.95 11.54
CA SER A 66 9.96 -33.73 12.47
C SER A 66 10.85 -34.68 13.28
N GLU A 67 10.81 -34.55 14.61
CA GLU A 67 11.14 -35.63 15.57
C GLU A 67 10.17 -35.60 16.76
#